data_AF-A0A257RRD5-F1
#
_entry.id   AF-A0A257RRD5-F1
#
_cell.length_a   1.000
_cell.length_b   1.000
_cell.length_c   1.000
_cell.angle_alpha   90.00
_cell.angle_beta   90.00
_cell.angle_gamma   90.00
#
_symmetry.space_group_name_H-M   'P 1'
#
loop_
_entity.id
_entity.type
_entity.pdbx_description
1 polymer ?
#
loop_
_entity_poly.entity_id
_entity_poly.type
_entity_poly.pdbx_seq_one_letter_code
_entity_poly.pdbx_strand_id
1 'polypeptide(L)'
;MKVFGLFALAAAAMIGASMAALMLLFGGAGDHAALELSALVAFAVHLVAFALARGLRGRNIWLAWGLGSLLRLGTLVIYAVLVVKVLAVPLVPALIGCATFLFLPTVIEPLLLLK
;
A
#
# COMPACT_ATOMS: atom_id res chain seq x y z
N MET A 1 14.10 14.96 -4.63
CA MET A 1 13.33 14.31 -5.72
C MET A 1 13.81 12.89 -6.01
N LYS A 2 15.13 12.64 -6.19
CA LYS A 2 15.66 11.29 -6.52
C LYS A 2 15.19 10.16 -5.60
N VAL A 3 15.28 10.34 -4.28
CA VAL A 3 14.86 9.31 -3.29
C VAL A 3 13.35 9.05 -3.31
N PHE A 4 12.54 10.09 -3.54
CA PHE A 4 11.09 9.95 -3.66
C PHE A 4 10.71 9.13 -4.89
N GLY A 5 11.33 9.42 -6.04
CA GLY A 5 11.15 8.62 -7.26
C GLY A 5 11.60 7.17 -7.08
N LEU A 6 12.72 6.95 -6.39
CA LEU A 6 13.21 5.60 -6.10
C LEU A 6 12.22 4.81 -5.22
N PHE A 7 11.67 5.46 -4.18
CA PHE A 7 10.65 4.86 -3.33
C PHE A 7 9.37 4.55 -4.11
N ALA A 8 8.88 5.49 -4.92
CA ALA A 8 7.68 5.27 -5.73
C ALA A 8 7.86 4.09 -6.70
N LEU A 9 9.02 3.99 -7.35
CA LEU A 9 9.35 2.86 -8.23
C LEU A 9 9.44 1.53 -7.45
N ALA A 10 10.09 1.52 -6.29
CA ALA A 10 10.20 0.32 -5.46
C ALA A 10 8.82 -0.14 -4.97
N ALA A 11 7.98 0.78 -4.50
CA ALA A 11 6.61 0.49 -4.08
C ALA A 11 5.77 -0.05 -5.25
N ALA A 12 5.82 0.61 -6.43
CA ALA A 12 5.12 0.15 -7.62
C ALA A 12 5.57 -1.26 -8.06
N ALA A 13 6.87 -1.54 -8.03
CA ALA A 13 7.41 -2.85 -8.37
C ALA A 13 6.94 -3.93 -7.39
N MET A 14 6.95 -3.67 -6.08
CA MET A 14 6.49 -4.62 -5.06
C MET A 14 4.98 -4.85 -5.14
N ILE A 15 4.18 -3.80 -5.33
CA ILE A 15 2.73 -3.91 -5.52
C ILE A 15 2.43 -4.71 -6.79
N GLY A 16 3.08 -4.38 -7.92
CA GLY A 16 2.88 -5.08 -9.18
C GLY A 16 3.25 -6.57 -9.10
N ALA A 17 4.39 -6.89 -8.49
CA ALA A 17 4.81 -8.28 -8.29
C ALA A 17 3.84 -9.06 -7.38
N SER A 18 3.38 -8.43 -6.30
CA SER A 18 2.40 -9.05 -5.39
C SER A 18 1.03 -9.22 -6.06
N MET A 19 0.61 -8.25 -6.87
CA MET A 19 -0.64 -8.30 -7.60
C MET A 19 -0.62 -9.42 -8.64
N ALA A 20 0.47 -9.55 -9.40
CA ALA A 20 0.66 -10.65 -10.34
C ALA A 20 0.60 -12.01 -9.62
N ALA A 21 1.23 -12.15 -8.45
CA ALA A 21 1.16 -13.37 -7.66
C ALA A 21 -0.27 -13.67 -7.16
N LEU A 22 -1.01 -12.65 -6.69
CA LEU A 22 -2.39 -12.82 -6.23
C LEU A 22 -3.37 -13.12 -7.38
N MET A 23 -3.17 -12.57 -8.57
CA MET A 23 -3.97 -12.88 -9.76
C MET A 23 -3.84 -14.36 -10.18
N LEU A 24 -2.71 -15.02 -9.88
CA LEU A 24 -2.58 -16.47 -10.09
C LEU A 24 -3.42 -17.29 -9.10
N LEU A 25 -3.73 -16.74 -7.92
CA LEU A 25 -4.55 -17.38 -6.89
C LEU A 25 -6.04 -17.08 -7.05
N PHE A 26 -6.38 -15.90 -7.56
CA PHE A 26 -7.74 -15.43 -7.75
C PHE A 26 -8.03 -15.22 -9.24
N GLY A 27 -8.69 -16.19 -9.88
CA GLY A 27 -8.92 -16.18 -11.34
C GLY A 27 -10.24 -15.56 -11.80
N GLY A 28 -11.08 -15.03 -10.90
CA GLY A 28 -12.34 -14.40 -11.28
C GLY A 28 -12.15 -13.01 -11.89
N ALA A 29 -12.94 -12.66 -12.91
CA ALA A 29 -12.89 -11.32 -13.51
C ALA A 29 -13.18 -10.20 -12.48
N GLY A 30 -14.08 -10.45 -11.53
CA GLY A 30 -14.33 -9.53 -10.41
C GLY A 30 -13.19 -9.47 -9.40
N ASP A 31 -12.41 -10.54 -9.26
CA ASP A 31 -11.27 -10.60 -8.35
C ASP A 31 -10.11 -9.73 -8.87
N HIS A 32 -9.86 -9.78 -10.17
CA HIS A 32 -8.82 -8.94 -10.81
C HIS A 32 -9.13 -7.45 -10.61
N ALA A 33 -10.37 -7.03 -10.85
CA ALA A 33 -10.79 -5.64 -10.62
C ALA A 33 -10.63 -5.23 -9.15
N ALA A 34 -10.92 -6.13 -8.21
CA ALA A 34 -10.72 -5.89 -6.79
C ALA A 34 -9.23 -5.73 -6.43
N LEU A 35 -8.35 -6.54 -7.01
CA LEU A 35 -6.90 -6.44 -6.83
C LEU A 35 -6.34 -5.15 -7.44
N GLU A 36 -6.76 -4.77 -8.64
CA GLU A 36 -6.35 -3.53 -9.30
C GLU A 36 -6.74 -2.29 -8.49
N LEU A 37 -7.99 -2.26 -8.00
CA LEU A 37 -8.48 -1.17 -7.15
C LEU A 37 -7.68 -1.09 -5.84
N SER A 38 -7.39 -2.24 -5.23
CA SER A 38 -6.60 -2.33 -4.01
C SER A 38 -5.17 -1.82 -4.23
N ALA A 39 -4.56 -2.16 -5.37
CA ALA A 39 -3.23 -1.73 -5.75
C ALA A 39 -3.17 -0.21 -5.96
N LEU A 40 -4.18 0.36 -6.62
CA LEU A 40 -4.28 1.81 -6.84
C LEU A 40 -4.36 2.57 -5.52
N VAL A 41 -5.22 2.14 -4.61
CA VAL A 41 -5.36 2.76 -3.27
C VAL A 41 -4.06 2.64 -2.48
N ALA A 42 -3.47 1.45 -2.44
CA ALA A 42 -2.23 1.22 -1.70
C ALA A 42 -1.07 2.08 -2.25
N PHE A 43 -0.96 2.23 -3.57
CA PHE A 43 0.06 3.06 -4.18
C PHE A 43 -0.12 4.53 -3.80
N ALA A 44 -1.34 5.08 -3.87
CA ALA A 44 -1.63 6.44 -3.44
C ALA A 44 -1.26 6.67 -1.97
N VAL A 45 -1.61 5.72 -1.10
CA VAL A 45 -1.30 5.78 0.33
C VAL A 45 0.20 5.75 0.58
N HIS A 46 0.97 4.95 -0.17
CA HIS A 46 2.42 4.93 -0.07
C HIS A 46 3.06 6.29 -0.40
N LEU A 47 2.60 6.96 -1.44
CA LEU A 47 3.11 8.29 -1.81
C LEU A 47 2.86 9.31 -0.69
N VAL A 48 1.65 9.29 -0.11
CA VAL A 48 1.28 10.17 1.01
C VAL A 48 2.07 9.82 2.27
N ALA A 49 2.12 8.54 2.65
CA ALA A 49 2.85 8.07 3.82
C ALA A 49 4.33 8.45 3.77
N PHE A 50 4.98 8.24 2.62
CA PHE A 50 6.39 8.55 2.45
C PHE A 50 6.66 10.07 2.44
N ALA A 51 5.76 10.86 1.85
CA ALA A 51 5.84 12.32 1.92
C ALA A 51 5.80 12.83 3.38
N LEU A 52 4.86 12.31 4.17
CA LEU A 52 4.73 12.62 5.60
C LEU A 52 5.96 12.16 6.40
N ALA A 53 6.39 10.91 6.20
CA ALA A 53 7.54 10.34 6.89
C ALA A 53 8.82 11.14 6.61
N ARG A 54 9.02 11.57 5.36
CA ARG A 54 10.18 12.39 4.98
C ARG A 54 10.19 13.76 5.66
N GLY A 55 9.03 14.36 5.89
CA GLY A 55 8.92 15.61 6.64
C GLY A 55 9.32 15.47 8.11
N LEU A 56 9.14 14.28 8.69
CA LEU A 56 9.38 14.01 10.12
C LEU A 56 10.69 13.27 10.41
N ARG A 57 11.38 12.77 9.38
CA ARG A 57 12.59 11.93 9.53
C ARG A 57 13.70 12.57 10.36
N GLY A 58 13.83 13.90 10.32
CA GLY A 58 14.88 14.64 11.04
C GLY A 58 14.67 14.72 12.55
N ARG A 59 13.44 14.48 13.05
CA ARG A 59 13.15 14.42 14.49
C ARG A 59 13.31 13.02 15.05
N ASN A 60 12.67 12.05 14.43
CA ASN A 60 12.70 10.66 14.87
C ASN A 60 12.17 9.76 13.75
N ILE A 61 13.05 8.89 13.21
CA ILE A 61 12.72 7.98 12.11
C ILE A 61 11.64 6.96 12.49
N TRP A 62 11.61 6.52 13.74
CA TRP A 62 10.62 5.56 14.23
C TRP A 62 9.23 6.18 14.35
N LEU A 63 9.15 7.46 14.74
CA LEU A 63 7.88 8.19 14.71
C LEU A 63 7.39 8.42 13.28
N ALA A 64 8.29 8.77 12.36
CA ALA A 64 7.96 8.95 10.95
C ALA A 64 7.43 7.66 10.31
N TRP A 65 8.11 6.54 10.54
CA TRP A 65 7.69 5.22 10.07
C TRP A 65 6.39 4.77 10.73
N GLY A 66 6.28 4.91 12.06
CA GLY A 66 5.09 4.55 12.83
C GLY A 66 3.83 5.31 12.37
N LEU A 67 3.97 6.61 12.06
CA LEU A 67 2.86 7.40 11.54
C LEU A 67 2.40 6.91 10.15
N GLY A 68 3.36 6.53 9.29
CA GLY A 68 3.05 5.89 8.01
C GLY A 68 2.32 4.56 8.19
N SER A 69 2.70 3.75 9.18
CA SER A 69 2.02 2.49 9.49
C SER A 69 0.60 2.70 10.00
N LEU A 70 0.37 3.74 10.83
CA LEU A 70 -0.98 4.12 11.27
C LEU A 70 -1.87 4.56 10.10
N LEU A 71 -1.33 5.34 9.17
CA LEU A 71 -2.06 5.75 7.96
C LEU A 71 -2.50 4.53 7.14
N ARG A 72 -1.64 3.52 7.00
CA ARG A 72 -1.95 2.28 6.28
C ARG A 72 -3.00 1.43 7.00
N LEU A 73 -2.90 1.29 8.32
CA LEU A 73 -3.92 0.61 9.13
C LEU A 73 -5.27 1.31 9.02
N GLY A 74 -5.30 2.64 9.15
CA GLY A 74 -6.51 3.44 8.97
C GLY A 74 -7.09 3.27 7.57
N THR A 75 -6.23 3.28 6.54
CA THR A 75 -6.65 3.02 5.16
C THR A 75 -7.29 1.64 5.01
N LEU A 76 -6.70 0.58 5.56
CA LEU A 76 -7.25 -0.77 5.46
C LEU A 76 -8.65 -0.85 6.11
N VAL A 77 -8.83 -0.23 7.28
CA VAL A 77 -10.13 -0.18 7.96
C VAL A 77 -11.16 0.59 7.12
N ILE A 78 -10.80 1.77 6.62
CA ILE A 78 -11.67 2.59 5.78
C ILE A 78 -12.02 1.85 4.49
N TYR A 79 -11.05 1.18 3.87
CA TYR A 79 -11.23 0.39 2.66
C TYR A 79 -12.21 -0.77 2.88
N ALA A 80 -12.03 -1.52 3.98
CA ALA A 80 -12.91 -2.62 4.34
C ALA A 80 -14.36 -2.17 4.59
N VAL A 81 -14.56 -1.01 5.21
CA VAL A 81 -15.90 -0.51 5.56
C VAL A 81 -16.58 0.19 4.38
N LEU A 82 -15.85 1.04 3.65
CA LEU A 82 -16.43 1.89 2.62
C LEU A 82 -16.33 1.28 1.23
N VAL A 83 -15.15 0.84 0.82
CA VAL A 83 -14.91 0.46 -0.58
C VAL A 83 -15.57 -0.88 -0.88
N VAL A 84 -15.35 -1.89 -0.02
CA VAL A 84 -15.93 -3.23 -0.27
C VAL A 84 -17.46 -3.19 -0.24
N LYS A 85 -18.06 -2.36 0.64
CA LYS A 85 -19.52 -2.26 0.74
C LYS A 85 -20.14 -1.44 -0.40
N VAL A 86 -19.50 -0.34 -0.82
CA VAL A 86 -20.07 0.58 -1.82
C VAL A 86 -19.89 0.06 -3.24
N LEU A 87 -18.74 -0.55 -3.55
CA LEU A 87 -18.42 -0.99 -4.90
C LEU A 87 -18.77 -2.46 -5.19
N ALA A 88 -19.33 -3.17 -4.19
CA ALA A 88 -19.73 -4.58 -4.29
C ALA A 88 -18.63 -5.50 -4.87
N VAL A 89 -17.37 -5.17 -4.62
CA VAL A 89 -16.22 -5.96 -5.08
C VAL A 89 -16.08 -7.24 -4.22
N PRO A 90 -15.54 -8.33 -4.78
CA PRO A 90 -15.29 -9.55 -4.02
C PRO A 90 -14.43 -9.27 -2.77
N LEU A 91 -15.00 -9.52 -1.59
CA LEU A 91 -14.44 -9.14 -0.29
C LEU A 91 -13.04 -9.74 -0.05
N VAL A 92 -12.88 -11.03 -0.35
CA VAL A 92 -11.66 -11.78 -0.05
C VAL A 92 -10.44 -11.25 -0.83
N PRO A 93 -10.44 -11.18 -2.17
CA PRO A 93 -9.31 -10.64 -2.93
C PRO A 93 -9.11 -9.14 -2.66
N ALA A 94 -10.18 -8.38 -2.42
CA ALA A 94 -10.07 -6.96 -2.09
C ALA A 94 -9.29 -6.74 -0.78
N LEU A 95 -9.64 -7.46 0.30
CA LEU A 95 -8.97 -7.29 1.59
C LEU A 95 -7.56 -7.90 1.61
N ILE A 96 -7.38 -9.08 1.02
CA ILE A 96 -6.07 -9.73 0.95
C ILE A 96 -5.12 -8.89 0.09
N GLY A 97 -5.58 -8.43 -1.07
CA GLY A 97 -4.83 -7.52 -1.94
C GLY A 97 -4.47 -6.23 -1.20
N CYS A 98 -5.46 -5.52 -0.66
CA CYS A 98 -5.25 -4.24 0.02
C CYS A 98 -4.26 -4.37 1.19
N ALA A 99 -4.42 -5.38 2.05
CA ALA A 99 -3.49 -5.62 3.15
C ALA A 99 -2.07 -5.94 2.63
N THR A 100 -1.95 -6.83 1.65
CA THR A 100 -0.65 -7.18 1.07
C THR A 100 0.04 -5.96 0.48
N PHE A 101 -0.66 -5.16 -0.32
CA PHE A 101 -0.10 -4.01 -1.02
C PHE A 101 0.22 -2.84 -0.09
N LEU A 102 -0.53 -2.67 1.01
CA LEU A 102 -0.25 -1.63 2.00
C LEU A 102 0.96 -1.97 2.88
N PHE A 103 1.10 -3.23 3.29
CA PHE A 103 2.05 -3.60 4.34
C PHE A 103 3.34 -4.23 3.81
N LEU A 104 3.31 -4.98 2.71
CA LEU A 104 4.52 -5.64 2.21
C LEU A 104 5.65 -4.64 1.85
N PRO A 105 5.39 -3.50 1.19
CA PRO A 105 6.45 -2.53 0.89
C PRO A 105 6.99 -1.80 2.11
N THR A 106 6.32 -1.86 3.26
CA THR A 106 6.80 -1.21 4.50
C THR A 106 8.07 -1.85 5.04
N VAL A 107 8.37 -3.10 4.66
CA VAL A 107 9.59 -3.82 5.07
C VAL A 107 10.85 -3.11 4.58
N ILE A 108 10.81 -2.51 3.39
CA ILE A 108 11.98 -1.81 2.80
C ILE A 108 12.01 -0.32 3.13
N GLU A 109 10.92 0.22 3.68
CA GLU A 109 10.74 1.66 3.89
C GLU A 109 11.75 2.26 4.90
N PRO A 110 12.07 1.62 6.05
CA PRO A 110 13.12 2.11 6.93
C PRO A 110 14.48 2.24 6.24
N LEU A 111 14.83 1.29 5.38
CA LEU A 111 16.10 1.29 4.65
C LEU A 111 16.22 2.47 3.68
N LEU A 112 15.09 2.90 3.11
CA LEU A 112 15.03 4.05 2.20
C LEU A 112 14.94 5.39 2.94
N LEU A 113 14.33 5.42 4.13
CA LEU A 113 14.26 6.61 4.98
C LEU A 113 15.63 6.97 5.60
N LEU A 114 16.51 5.98 5.79
CA LEU A 114 17.89 6.16 6.26
C LEU A 114 18.82 6.79 5.21
N LYS A 115 18.40 6.89 3.93
CA LYS A 115 19.17 7.51 2.84
C LYS A 115 18.75 8.97 2.57
#